data_AF-A0AAE8ZUV0-F1
#
_entry.id   AF-A0AAE8ZUV0-F1
#
_cell.length_a   1.000
_cell.length_b   1.000
_cell.length_c   1.000
_cell.angle_alpha   90.00
_cell.angle_beta   90.00
_cell.angle_gamma   90.00
#
_symmetry.space_group_name_H-M   'P 1'
#
loop_
_entity.id
_entity.type
_entity.pdbx_description
1 polymer ?
#
loop_
_entity_poly.entity_id
_entity_poly.type
_entity_poly.pdbx_seq_one_letter_code
_entity_poly.pdbx_strand_id
1 'polypeptide(L)'
;MNRSLLVQNFNFCKICAQPASGNHFGIQSCRACAAFFRRAANSKWGSQPCRSNNCDRKLIPCKPCRLKRCKEQGMSTSNFQFNRDILKRILPRSVEIFVGKPESVIFCDPQSPQNSKTFIDIQGLVDYTANILKNGPEGPISGRSQLQKLANGLENFSSRISVRILKTMSKDETADCWEYYITTFAKWLNYFDEFKLLPIDMQLEIALAVWHVWGRLEKHAITALVRKQRIFTDRNMIVIGRNVLVNLDAFEYDHTWLTKYEPEQVEFFTGVKSLELTEVVDSLIDLEPTPIELTFMLAQCSFHYAGQRFQGEILKATEKLQQILSDDLHDYYVKDLEKPRYSERLAKMMKVNNIIQRHIREIRPRADLARTFDIFSVEFSHPEVFRDTGF
;
A
#
# COMPACT_ATOMS: atom_id res chain seq x y z
N MET A 1 19.31 -78.59 -9.79
CA MET A 1 17.99 -79.11 -9.39
C MET A 1 17.06 -77.95 -9.07
N ASN A 2 15.89 -77.97 -9.73
CA ASN A 2 14.65 -77.23 -9.45
C ASN A 2 14.65 -75.69 -9.35
N ARG A 3 14.62 -75.02 -10.51
CA ARG A 3 13.83 -73.78 -10.67
C ARG A 3 12.39 -74.18 -11.01
N SER A 4 11.51 -74.06 -10.04
CA SER A 4 10.06 -74.18 -10.18
C SER A 4 9.55 -73.20 -11.25
N LEU A 5 9.13 -73.75 -12.39
CA LEU A 5 8.31 -73.06 -13.38
C LEU A 5 6.96 -72.69 -12.73
N LEU A 6 6.82 -71.44 -12.28
CA LEU A 6 5.50 -70.86 -12.08
C LEU A 6 4.88 -70.68 -13.46
N VAL A 7 4.01 -71.62 -13.84
CA VAL A 7 3.09 -71.49 -14.97
C VAL A 7 2.21 -70.28 -14.68
N GLN A 8 2.60 -69.10 -15.17
CA GLN A 8 1.69 -67.97 -15.23
C GLN A 8 0.65 -68.29 -16.29
N ASN A 9 -0.55 -68.67 -15.86
CA ASN A 9 -1.72 -68.75 -16.72
C ASN A 9 -1.99 -67.35 -17.30
N PHE A 10 -1.42 -67.05 -18.47
CA PHE A 10 -1.74 -65.87 -19.24
C PHE A 10 -3.17 -66.00 -19.74
N ASN A 11 -4.11 -65.51 -18.94
CA ASN A 11 -5.49 -65.41 -19.36
C ASN A 11 -5.58 -64.38 -20.50
N PHE A 12 -6.04 -64.80 -21.67
CA PHE A 12 -6.25 -63.92 -22.82
C PHE A 12 -7.64 -63.27 -22.80
N CYS A 13 -7.74 -62.09 -23.39
CA CYS A 13 -8.99 -61.35 -23.52
C CYS A 13 -9.93 -62.09 -24.47
N LYS A 14 -11.11 -62.49 -24.00
CA LYS A 14 -12.11 -63.21 -24.81
C LYS A 14 -12.62 -62.41 -26.03
N ILE A 15 -12.38 -61.10 -26.07
CA ILE A 15 -12.83 -60.22 -27.16
C ILE A 15 -11.78 -60.00 -28.25
N CYS A 16 -10.50 -59.85 -27.90
CA CYS A 16 -9.45 -59.46 -28.86
C CYS A 16 -8.17 -60.29 -28.75
N ALA A 17 -8.17 -61.36 -27.95
CA ALA A 17 -7.05 -62.27 -27.71
C ALA A 17 -5.73 -61.63 -27.21
N GLN A 18 -5.74 -60.34 -26.87
CA GLN A 18 -4.63 -59.67 -26.17
C GLN A 18 -4.58 -60.11 -24.70
N PRO A 19 -3.45 -59.97 -23.99
CA PRO A 19 -3.35 -60.29 -22.57
C PRO A 19 -4.49 -59.65 -21.76
N ALA A 20 -5.25 -60.46 -21.02
CA ALA A 20 -6.33 -59.95 -20.19
C ALA A 20 -5.76 -59.40 -18.88
N SER A 21 -6.41 -58.34 -18.41
CA SER A 21 -6.06 -57.69 -17.15
C SER A 21 -6.87 -58.19 -15.96
N GLY A 22 -7.80 -59.14 -16.18
CA GLY A 22 -8.74 -59.63 -15.18
C GLY A 22 -10.17 -59.70 -15.71
N ASN A 23 -11.12 -59.95 -14.80
CA ASN A 23 -12.55 -59.97 -15.10
C ASN A 23 -13.11 -58.54 -15.13
N HIS A 24 -13.69 -58.14 -16.26
CA HIS A 24 -14.42 -56.87 -16.39
C HIS A 24 -15.79 -57.15 -17.01
N PHE A 25 -16.84 -56.62 -16.39
CA PHE A 25 -18.23 -56.76 -16.85
C PHE A 25 -18.70 -58.22 -17.00
N GLY A 26 -18.14 -59.14 -16.20
CA GLY A 26 -18.55 -60.55 -16.16
C GLY A 26 -17.62 -61.50 -16.92
N ILE A 27 -16.64 -61.00 -17.67
CA ILE A 27 -15.72 -61.84 -18.44
C ILE A 27 -14.25 -61.42 -18.33
N GLN A 28 -13.36 -62.37 -18.55
CA GLN A 28 -11.92 -62.13 -18.66
C GLN A 28 -11.59 -61.27 -19.90
N SER A 29 -11.15 -60.03 -19.68
CA SER A 29 -10.89 -59.07 -20.76
C SER A 29 -9.73 -58.11 -20.46
N CYS A 30 -9.21 -57.46 -21.50
CA CYS A 30 -8.23 -56.38 -21.34
C CYS A 30 -8.92 -55.05 -21.00
N ARG A 31 -8.21 -54.13 -20.33
CA ARG A 31 -8.72 -52.80 -19.95
C ARG A 31 -9.31 -52.02 -21.14
N ALA A 32 -8.74 -52.19 -22.33
CA ALA A 32 -9.23 -51.53 -23.55
C ALA A 32 -10.60 -52.04 -24.00
N CYS A 33 -10.86 -53.36 -23.94
CA CYS A 33 -12.17 -53.93 -24.26
C CYS A 33 -13.21 -53.58 -23.18
N ALA A 34 -12.80 -53.58 -21.91
CA ALA A 34 -13.65 -53.13 -20.81
C ALA A 34 -14.07 -51.65 -20.99
N ALA A 35 -13.11 -50.76 -21.24
CA ALA A 35 -13.39 -49.33 -21.47
C ALA A 35 -14.22 -49.10 -22.74
N PHE A 36 -13.99 -49.89 -23.80
CA PHE A 36 -14.81 -49.86 -25.00
C PHE A 36 -16.26 -50.24 -24.68
N PHE A 37 -16.48 -51.38 -24.01
CA PHE A 37 -17.82 -51.85 -23.67
C PHE A 37 -18.57 -50.84 -22.80
N ARG A 38 -17.93 -50.29 -21.76
CA ARG A 38 -18.51 -49.25 -20.90
C ARG A 38 -19.02 -48.04 -21.68
N ARG A 39 -18.33 -47.63 -22.75
CA ARG A 39 -18.74 -46.49 -23.61
C ARG A 39 -19.74 -46.88 -24.70
N ALA A 40 -19.69 -48.12 -25.18
CA ALA A 40 -20.42 -48.56 -26.37
C ALA A 40 -21.71 -49.33 -26.05
N ALA A 41 -21.87 -49.88 -24.85
CA ALA A 41 -22.98 -50.78 -24.53
C ALA A 41 -24.36 -50.16 -24.77
N ASN A 42 -24.51 -48.88 -24.46
CA ASN A 42 -25.73 -48.09 -24.65
C ASN A 42 -25.63 -47.09 -25.81
N SER A 43 -24.63 -47.22 -26.68
CA SER A 43 -24.46 -46.31 -27.81
C SER A 43 -25.15 -46.85 -29.07
N LYS A 44 -25.28 -46.01 -30.10
CA LYS A 44 -25.82 -46.38 -31.42
C LYS A 44 -25.13 -47.56 -32.12
N TRP A 45 -23.98 -48.03 -31.63
CA TRP A 45 -23.24 -49.12 -32.27
C TRP A 45 -23.96 -50.47 -32.14
N GLY A 46 -24.90 -50.61 -31.21
CA GLY A 46 -25.69 -51.84 -31.04
C GLY A 46 -26.69 -52.08 -32.17
N SER A 47 -27.13 -51.02 -32.86
CA SER A 47 -28.12 -51.08 -33.94
C SER A 47 -27.53 -50.85 -35.34
N GLN A 48 -26.21 -50.66 -35.44
CA GLN A 48 -25.54 -50.37 -36.71
C GLN A 48 -24.98 -51.66 -37.34
N PRO A 49 -25.07 -51.82 -38.68
CA PRO A 49 -24.53 -52.99 -39.35
C PRO A 49 -22.98 -52.96 -39.39
N CYS A 50 -22.39 -54.12 -39.67
CA CYS A 50 -20.97 -54.24 -39.96
C CYS A 50 -20.60 -53.38 -41.17
N ARG A 51 -19.46 -52.67 -41.11
CA ARG A 51 -19.02 -51.79 -42.20
C ARG A 51 -18.22 -52.48 -43.31
N SER A 52 -17.77 -53.72 -43.10
CA SER A 52 -16.74 -54.34 -43.96
C SER A 52 -17.03 -55.81 -44.32
N ASN A 53 -18.20 -56.36 -43.92
CA ASN A 53 -18.67 -57.75 -44.09
C ASN A 53 -17.72 -58.91 -43.72
N ASN A 54 -16.44 -58.65 -43.42
CA ASN A 54 -15.42 -59.64 -43.08
C ASN A 54 -14.69 -59.27 -41.77
N CYS A 55 -15.42 -58.69 -40.81
CA CYS A 55 -14.86 -58.24 -39.54
C CYS A 55 -14.60 -59.37 -38.54
N ASP A 56 -15.24 -60.53 -38.68
CA ASP A 56 -15.18 -61.61 -37.68
C ASP A 56 -13.79 -62.25 -37.59
N ARG A 57 -13.00 -62.15 -38.66
CA ARG A 57 -11.61 -62.66 -38.72
C ARG A 57 -10.56 -61.64 -38.24
N LYS A 58 -10.96 -60.40 -37.93
CA LYS A 58 -10.02 -59.35 -37.49
C LYS A 58 -9.81 -59.39 -35.98
N LEU A 59 -8.56 -59.26 -35.55
CA LEU A 59 -8.18 -59.21 -34.13
C LEU A 59 -8.86 -58.04 -33.38
N ILE A 60 -9.09 -56.93 -34.08
CA ILE A 60 -9.88 -55.79 -33.62
C ILE A 60 -10.96 -55.50 -34.67
N PRO A 61 -12.20 -55.97 -34.47
CA PRO A 61 -13.29 -55.74 -35.41
C PRO A 61 -13.81 -54.30 -35.34
N CYS A 62 -14.64 -53.90 -36.31
CA CYS A 62 -15.30 -52.59 -36.30
C CYS A 62 -16.17 -52.39 -35.05
N LYS A 63 -16.51 -51.14 -34.68
CA LYS A 63 -17.22 -50.84 -33.42
C LYS A 63 -18.52 -51.66 -33.23
N PRO A 64 -19.42 -51.81 -34.23
CA PRO A 64 -20.60 -52.67 -34.09
C PRO A 64 -20.26 -54.15 -33.83
N CYS A 65 -19.37 -54.75 -34.63
CA CYS A 65 -18.95 -56.14 -34.47
C CYS A 65 -18.22 -56.37 -33.13
N ARG A 66 -17.40 -55.41 -32.68
CA ARG A 66 -16.71 -55.48 -31.39
C ARG A 66 -17.73 -55.46 -30.25
N LEU A 67 -18.76 -54.63 -30.33
CA LEU A 67 -19.82 -54.56 -29.33
C LEU A 67 -20.68 -55.83 -29.34
N LYS A 68 -21.01 -56.35 -30.53
CA LYS A 68 -21.72 -57.63 -30.68
C LYS A 68 -20.94 -58.76 -29.99
N ARG A 69 -19.64 -58.89 -30.29
CA ARG A 69 -18.75 -59.87 -29.66
C ARG A 69 -18.65 -59.68 -28.14
N CYS A 70 -18.64 -58.45 -27.63
CA CYS A 70 -18.69 -58.19 -26.20
C CYS A 70 -19.94 -58.80 -25.55
N LYS A 71 -21.12 -58.61 -26.15
CA LYS A 71 -22.39 -59.16 -25.65
C LYS A 71 -22.44 -60.68 -25.78
N GLU A 72 -22.06 -61.23 -26.94
CA GLU A 72 -22.03 -62.68 -27.20
C GLU A 72 -21.12 -63.43 -26.23
N GLN A 73 -19.99 -62.84 -25.85
CA GLN A 73 -19.06 -63.44 -24.88
C GLN A 73 -19.54 -63.30 -23.43
N GLY A 74 -20.61 -62.55 -23.17
CA GLY A 74 -21.23 -62.43 -21.84
C GLY A 74 -20.90 -61.14 -21.08
N MET A 75 -20.42 -60.07 -21.73
CA MET A 75 -20.30 -58.78 -21.04
C MET A 75 -21.68 -58.22 -20.69
N SER A 76 -21.90 -57.88 -19.41
CA SER A 76 -23.17 -57.36 -18.90
C SER A 76 -23.06 -55.89 -18.47
N THR A 77 -24.13 -55.13 -18.72
CA THR A 77 -24.29 -53.75 -18.23
C THR A 77 -24.79 -53.67 -16.78
N SER A 78 -25.18 -54.80 -16.17
CA SER A 78 -25.74 -54.85 -14.80
C SER A 78 -24.84 -54.20 -13.75
N ASN A 79 -23.51 -54.27 -13.94
CA ASN A 79 -22.51 -53.72 -13.02
C ASN A 79 -22.05 -52.31 -13.43
N PHE A 80 -22.80 -51.60 -14.28
CA PHE A 80 -22.46 -50.23 -14.64
C PHE A 80 -22.78 -49.31 -13.46
N GLN A 81 -21.73 -48.79 -12.84
CA GLN A 81 -21.84 -47.69 -11.90
C GLN A 81 -21.98 -46.39 -12.69
N PHE A 82 -23.19 -45.84 -12.71
CA PHE A 82 -23.45 -44.48 -13.17
C PHE A 82 -23.25 -43.53 -11.99
N ASN A 83 -22.69 -42.33 -12.23
CA ASN A 83 -22.38 -41.32 -11.21
C ASN A 83 -21.26 -41.73 -10.22
N ARG A 84 -20.03 -41.91 -10.73
CA ARG A 84 -18.87 -41.76 -9.83
C ARG A 84 -18.80 -40.30 -9.41
N ASP A 85 -18.68 -40.05 -8.11
CA ASP A 85 -18.39 -38.71 -7.60
C ASP A 85 -17.23 -38.12 -8.40
N ILE A 86 -17.47 -36.94 -8.98
CA ILE A 86 -16.39 -36.12 -9.50
C ILE A 86 -15.46 -35.92 -8.29
N LEU A 87 -14.21 -36.41 -8.38
CA LEU A 87 -13.18 -36.13 -7.36
C LEU A 87 -13.34 -34.66 -6.98
N LYS A 88 -13.74 -34.37 -5.73
CA LYS A 88 -14.04 -33.02 -5.26
C LYS A 88 -12.86 -32.13 -5.63
N ARG A 89 -12.94 -31.45 -6.77
CA ARG A 89 -11.99 -30.41 -7.14
C ARG A 89 -12.31 -29.31 -6.15
N ILE A 90 -11.48 -29.16 -5.13
CA ILE A 90 -11.52 -27.99 -4.27
C ILE A 90 -11.14 -26.84 -5.20
N LEU A 91 -12.13 -26.22 -5.85
CA LEU A 91 -11.89 -24.98 -6.54
C LEU A 91 -11.47 -23.97 -5.46
N PRO A 92 -10.36 -23.25 -5.66
CA PRO A 92 -10.01 -22.12 -4.81
C PRO A 92 -11.21 -21.18 -4.71
N ARG A 93 -11.53 -20.72 -3.50
CA ARG A 93 -12.69 -19.84 -3.26
C ARG A 93 -12.47 -18.42 -3.78
N SER A 94 -11.23 -18.08 -4.12
CA SER A 94 -10.84 -16.76 -4.59
C SER A 94 -9.53 -16.84 -5.37
N VAL A 95 -9.21 -15.76 -6.08
CA VAL A 95 -7.98 -15.67 -6.90
C VAL A 95 -6.75 -15.63 -6.00
N GLU A 96 -6.83 -15.03 -4.81
CA GLU A 96 -5.74 -14.98 -3.82
C GLU A 96 -5.31 -16.38 -3.38
N ILE A 97 -6.29 -17.25 -3.09
CA ILE A 97 -6.03 -18.65 -2.71
C ILE A 97 -5.46 -19.42 -3.90
N PHE A 98 -5.91 -19.13 -5.12
CA PHE A 98 -5.43 -19.79 -6.33
C PHE A 98 -3.97 -19.40 -6.65
N VAL A 99 -3.65 -18.11 -6.57
CA VAL A 99 -2.34 -17.54 -6.90
C VAL A 99 -1.37 -17.64 -5.72
N GLY A 100 -1.87 -17.81 -4.49
CA GLY A 100 -1.07 -17.82 -3.27
C GLY A 100 -0.55 -16.42 -2.87
N LYS A 101 -1.21 -15.36 -3.32
CA LYS A 101 -0.84 -13.96 -3.07
C LYS A 101 -2.03 -13.18 -2.52
N PRO A 102 -1.85 -12.32 -1.49
CA PRO A 102 -2.90 -11.41 -1.04
C PRO A 102 -3.36 -10.48 -2.17
N GLU A 103 -4.63 -10.05 -2.10
CA GLU A 103 -5.25 -9.14 -3.07
C GLU A 103 -4.39 -7.89 -3.32
N SER A 104 -3.85 -7.29 -2.26
CA SER A 104 -3.04 -6.07 -2.32
C SER A 104 -1.73 -6.19 -3.10
N VAL A 105 -1.26 -7.39 -3.42
CA VAL A 105 0.00 -7.61 -4.16
C VAL A 105 -0.16 -8.63 -5.29
N ILE A 106 -1.40 -8.97 -5.64
CA ILE A 106 -1.67 -10.02 -6.63
C ILE A 106 -1.21 -9.60 -8.03
N PHE A 107 -1.23 -8.30 -8.31
CA PHE A 107 -0.77 -7.68 -9.55
C PHE A 107 0.76 -7.51 -9.61
N CYS A 108 1.47 -7.69 -8.50
CA CYS A 108 2.92 -7.50 -8.45
C CYS A 108 3.64 -8.64 -9.19
N ASP A 109 4.37 -8.28 -10.24
CA ASP A 109 5.25 -9.17 -10.99
C ASP A 109 6.74 -8.86 -10.71
N PRO A 110 7.38 -9.60 -9.78
CA PRO A 110 8.79 -9.38 -9.46
C PRO A 110 9.74 -9.82 -10.60
N GLN A 111 9.27 -10.55 -11.61
CA GLN A 111 10.09 -10.98 -12.76
C GLN A 111 9.91 -10.09 -14.00
N SER A 112 9.11 -9.02 -13.88
CA SER A 112 8.85 -8.07 -14.96
C SER A 112 10.14 -7.40 -15.44
N PRO A 113 10.48 -7.47 -16.75
CA PRO A 113 11.70 -6.86 -17.31
C PRO A 113 11.72 -5.33 -17.31
N GLN A 114 10.60 -4.66 -16.97
CA GLN A 114 10.47 -3.20 -16.94
C GLN A 114 10.69 -2.65 -15.53
N ASN A 115 11.92 -2.72 -15.03
CA ASN A 115 12.32 -2.12 -13.76
C ASN A 115 13.23 -0.91 -13.98
N SER A 116 12.88 -0.01 -14.90
CA SER A 116 13.50 1.32 -14.92
C SER A 116 12.93 2.11 -13.75
N LYS A 117 13.75 2.34 -12.71
CA LYS A 117 13.36 3.15 -11.58
C LYS A 117 13.63 4.62 -11.86
N THR A 118 12.69 5.48 -11.50
CA THR A 118 12.87 6.93 -11.49
C THR A 118 13.84 7.29 -10.37
N PHE A 119 15.01 7.81 -10.70
CA PHE A 119 15.94 8.33 -9.69
C PHE A 119 15.66 9.80 -9.40
N ILE A 120 15.53 10.15 -8.13
CA ILE A 120 15.32 11.52 -7.64
C ILE A 120 16.54 11.93 -6.81
N ASP A 121 17.36 12.79 -7.39
CA ASP A 121 18.48 13.39 -6.71
C ASP A 121 18.04 14.66 -5.96
N ILE A 122 18.36 14.73 -4.67
CA ILE A 122 18.06 15.85 -3.80
C ILE A 122 19.32 16.37 -3.10
N GLN A 123 20.53 15.97 -3.52
CA GLN A 123 21.78 16.46 -2.93
C GLN A 123 21.84 17.99 -2.93
N GLY A 124 21.49 18.63 -4.06
CA GLY A 124 21.45 20.09 -4.14
C GLY A 124 20.47 20.74 -3.15
N LEU A 125 19.34 20.07 -2.86
CA LEU A 125 18.37 20.54 -1.87
C LEU A 125 18.89 20.35 -0.44
N VAL A 126 19.57 19.24 -0.16
CA VAL A 126 20.24 18.99 1.13
C VAL A 126 21.30 20.05 1.40
N ASP A 127 22.15 20.32 0.42
CA ASP A 127 23.21 21.34 0.52
C ASP A 127 22.62 22.74 0.72
N TYR A 128 21.56 23.07 -0.03
CA TYR A 128 20.84 24.32 0.13
C TYR A 128 20.19 24.47 1.51
N THR A 129 19.61 23.39 2.03
CA THR A 129 19.02 23.34 3.38
C THR A 129 20.07 23.55 4.46
N ALA A 130 21.24 22.93 4.32
CA ALA A 130 22.37 23.15 5.22
C ALA A 130 22.85 24.61 5.19
N ASN A 131 22.84 25.24 4.00
CA ASN A 131 23.18 26.65 3.86
C ASN A 131 22.15 27.58 4.52
N ILE A 132 20.85 27.28 4.42
CA ILE A 132 19.79 28.00 5.14
C ILE A 132 20.09 28.00 6.64
N LEU A 133 20.34 26.82 7.22
CA LEU A 133 20.59 26.67 8.65
C LEU A 133 21.85 27.43 9.12
N LYS A 134 22.89 27.51 8.27
CA LYS A 134 24.12 28.25 8.56
C LYS A 134 23.95 29.78 8.51
N ASN A 135 23.15 30.29 7.57
CA ASN A 135 23.01 31.73 7.35
C ASN A 135 22.06 32.41 8.34
N GLY A 136 21.26 31.62 9.07
CA GLY A 136 20.31 32.15 10.05
C GLY A 136 19.04 32.75 9.42
N PRO A 137 18.27 33.53 10.19
CA PRO A 137 16.96 34.02 9.75
C PRO A 137 17.09 35.10 8.66
N GLU A 138 16.19 35.09 7.68
CA GLU A 138 16.17 36.05 6.54
C GLU A 138 15.93 37.51 6.96
N GLY A 139 15.45 37.75 8.19
CA GLY A 139 15.24 39.08 8.73
C GLY A 139 15.13 39.08 10.26
N PRO A 140 15.32 40.24 10.91
CA PRO A 140 15.20 40.35 12.35
C PRO A 140 13.73 40.19 12.76
N ILE A 141 13.44 39.13 13.51
CA ILE A 141 12.14 38.92 14.16
C ILE A 141 12.35 39.05 15.66
N SER A 142 11.58 39.96 16.26
CA SER A 142 11.56 40.15 17.72
C SER A 142 10.36 39.43 18.31
N GLY A 143 10.56 38.86 19.49
CA GLY A 143 9.52 38.25 20.31
C GLY A 143 10.00 38.23 21.76
N ARG A 144 9.08 38.34 22.72
CA ARG A 144 9.44 38.31 24.15
C ARG A 144 9.87 36.93 24.64
N SER A 145 9.52 35.89 23.88
CA SER A 145 9.78 34.49 24.14
C SER A 145 10.16 33.77 22.85
N GLN A 146 10.74 32.57 22.96
CA GLN A 146 11.14 31.79 21.79
C GLN A 146 9.91 31.33 21.00
N LEU A 147 8.84 30.95 21.69
CA LEU A 147 7.57 30.59 21.06
C LEU A 147 6.94 31.77 20.30
N GLN A 148 6.96 32.97 20.87
CA GLN A 148 6.43 34.15 20.17
C GLN A 148 7.28 34.49 18.94
N LYS A 149 8.61 34.35 19.04
CA LYS A 149 9.51 34.58 17.91
C LYS A 149 9.24 33.61 16.75
N LEU A 150 9.00 32.33 17.07
CA LEU A 150 8.58 31.33 16.09
C LEU A 150 7.20 31.63 15.48
N ALA A 151 6.26 32.12 16.29
CA ALA A 151 4.92 32.49 15.81
C ALA A 151 4.95 33.70 14.87
N ASN A 152 5.74 34.72 15.19
CA ASN A 152 5.96 35.87 14.31
C ASN A 152 6.65 35.45 13.01
N GLY A 153 7.57 34.47 13.09
CA GLY A 153 8.17 33.83 11.93
C GLY A 153 7.12 33.15 11.04
N LEU A 154 6.09 32.54 11.62
CA LEU A 154 4.98 31.89 10.91
C LEU A 154 4.03 32.89 10.24
N GLU A 155 3.76 34.05 10.86
CA GLU A 155 2.83 35.06 10.32
C GLU A 155 3.29 35.69 8.98
N ASN A 156 4.60 35.79 8.77
CA ASN A 156 5.17 36.18 7.49
C ASN A 156 4.86 35.16 6.36
N PHE A 157 4.53 33.91 6.71
CA PHE A 157 4.10 32.88 5.75
C PHE A 157 2.57 32.85 5.55
N SER A 158 1.78 33.26 6.54
CA SER A 158 0.30 33.17 6.51
C SER A 158 -0.42 34.42 5.99
N SER A 159 0.31 35.49 5.64
CA SER A 159 -0.29 36.74 5.17
C SER A 159 -0.75 36.63 3.71
N ARG A 160 -2.08 36.64 3.52
CA ARG A 160 -2.84 36.39 2.27
C ARG A 160 -2.66 34.96 1.75
N ILE A 161 -3.44 34.04 2.30
CA ILE A 161 -3.60 32.68 1.75
C ILE A 161 -4.29 32.79 0.39
N SER A 162 -3.49 33.00 -0.65
CA SER A 162 -3.91 32.86 -2.04
C SER A 162 -3.82 31.37 -2.36
N VAL A 163 -4.98 30.77 -2.60
CA VAL A 163 -5.06 29.35 -2.92
C VAL A 163 -5.18 29.14 -4.41
N ARG A 164 -4.41 28.18 -4.95
CA ARG A 164 -4.56 27.71 -6.33
C ARG A 164 -5.26 26.37 -6.34
N ILE A 165 -6.24 26.19 -7.22
CA ILE A 165 -6.93 24.91 -7.38
C ILE A 165 -6.21 24.11 -8.46
N LEU A 166 -5.79 22.90 -8.13
CA LEU A 166 -5.25 21.94 -9.09
C LEU A 166 -6.19 20.75 -9.25
N LYS A 167 -6.28 20.24 -10.47
CA LYS A 167 -7.00 19.00 -10.79
C LYS A 167 -6.06 17.81 -10.87
N THR A 168 -4.84 18.04 -11.32
CA THR A 168 -3.80 17.02 -11.47
C THR A 168 -2.58 17.40 -10.65
N MET A 169 -1.78 16.42 -10.23
CA MET A 169 -0.47 16.66 -9.62
C MET A 169 0.59 15.74 -10.22
N SER A 170 1.59 16.36 -10.83
CA SER A 170 2.73 15.71 -11.49
C SER A 170 3.89 15.41 -10.53
N LYS A 171 4.91 14.72 -11.05
CA LYS A 171 6.21 14.57 -10.38
C LYS A 171 6.80 15.92 -9.97
N ASP A 172 6.83 16.89 -10.88
CA ASP A 172 7.49 18.18 -10.66
C ASP A 172 6.74 18.98 -9.59
N GLU A 173 5.41 18.98 -9.61
CA GLU A 173 4.61 19.62 -8.56
C GLU A 173 4.77 18.93 -7.20
N THR A 174 5.00 17.61 -7.18
CA THR A 174 5.34 16.87 -5.96
C THR A 174 6.72 17.25 -5.44
N ALA A 175 7.72 17.30 -6.31
CA ALA A 175 9.07 17.72 -5.95
C ALA A 175 9.11 19.18 -5.44
N ASP A 176 8.39 20.09 -6.11
CA ASP A 176 8.21 21.48 -5.68
C ASP A 176 7.61 21.57 -4.26
N CYS A 177 6.66 20.69 -3.94
CA CYS A 177 6.09 20.64 -2.59
C CYS A 177 7.12 20.17 -1.56
N TRP A 178 7.94 19.16 -1.89
CA TRP A 178 9.02 18.70 -1.01
C TRP A 178 10.05 19.80 -0.76
N GLU A 179 10.53 20.46 -1.83
CA GLU A 179 11.45 21.59 -1.74
C GLU A 179 10.88 22.70 -0.87
N TYR A 180 9.61 23.07 -1.10
CA TYR A 180 8.93 24.08 -0.30
C TYR A 180 8.91 23.74 1.19
N TYR A 181 8.50 22.53 1.57
CA TYR A 181 8.38 22.18 2.99
C TYR A 181 9.74 21.98 3.67
N ILE A 182 10.71 21.36 2.99
CA ILE A 182 12.06 21.18 3.51
C ILE A 182 12.70 22.54 3.79
N THR A 183 12.65 23.46 2.81
CA THR A 183 13.26 24.78 2.95
C THR A 183 12.50 25.68 3.91
N THR A 184 11.16 25.70 3.85
CA THR A 184 10.31 26.48 4.77
C THR A 184 10.54 26.06 6.23
N PHE A 185 10.60 24.75 6.49
CA PHE A 185 10.82 24.25 7.85
C PHE A 185 12.20 24.66 8.37
N ALA A 186 13.25 24.53 7.56
CA ALA A 186 14.60 24.97 7.93
C ALA A 186 14.68 26.49 8.20
N LYS A 187 14.03 27.30 7.36
CA LYS A 187 13.93 28.76 7.58
C LYS A 187 13.19 29.09 8.87
N TRP A 188 12.11 28.37 9.15
CA TRP A 188 11.32 28.56 10.37
C TRP A 188 12.13 28.23 11.63
N LEU A 189 12.91 27.14 11.60
CA LEU A 189 13.82 26.76 12.70
C LEU A 189 14.87 27.81 13.03
N ASN A 190 15.33 28.61 12.05
CA ASN A 190 16.30 29.69 12.29
C ASN A 190 15.77 30.81 13.18
N TYR A 191 14.45 30.91 13.37
CA TYR A 191 13.85 31.84 14.32
C TYR A 191 13.92 31.33 15.78
N PHE A 192 14.27 30.06 16.01
CA PHE A 192 14.45 29.51 17.35
C PHE A 192 15.91 29.62 17.79
N ASP A 193 16.20 30.50 18.74
CA ASP A 193 17.58 30.77 19.16
C ASP A 193 18.25 29.55 19.80
N GLU A 194 17.52 28.80 20.62
CA GLU A 194 18.03 27.59 21.28
C GLU A 194 18.31 26.45 20.30
N PHE A 195 17.56 26.37 19.19
CA PHE A 195 17.82 25.37 18.14
C PHE A 195 19.16 25.64 17.44
N LYS A 196 19.50 26.91 17.20
CA LYS A 196 20.76 27.30 16.55
C LYS A 196 22.00 26.98 17.38
N LEU A 197 21.84 26.75 18.69
CA LEU A 197 22.93 26.33 19.57
C LEU A 197 23.32 24.87 19.39
N LEU A 198 22.49 24.07 18.70
CA LEU A 198 22.79 22.67 18.42
C LEU A 198 23.90 22.53 17.37
N PRO A 199 24.65 21.41 17.34
CA PRO A 199 25.59 21.13 16.26
C PRO A 199 24.90 21.18 14.89
N ILE A 200 25.58 21.72 13.87
CA ILE A 200 24.97 21.92 12.55
C ILE A 200 24.50 20.61 11.90
N ASP A 201 25.21 19.50 12.12
CA ASP A 201 24.83 18.19 11.61
C ASP A 201 23.51 17.72 12.24
N MET A 202 23.35 17.97 13.55
CA MET A 202 22.11 17.68 14.28
C MET A 202 20.95 18.55 13.79
N GLN A 203 21.21 19.84 13.52
CA GLN A 203 20.19 20.74 12.97
C GLN A 203 19.69 20.25 11.61
N LEU A 204 20.62 19.85 10.73
CA LEU A 204 20.30 19.34 9.39
C LEU A 204 19.52 18.02 9.46
N GLU A 205 19.97 17.08 10.30
CA GLU A 205 19.31 15.78 10.50
C GLU A 205 17.87 15.94 11.00
N ILE A 206 17.63 16.86 11.94
CA ILE A 206 16.28 17.20 12.42
C ILE A 206 15.46 17.85 11.30
N ALA A 207 16.02 18.83 10.58
CA ALA A 207 15.29 19.54 9.51
C ALA A 207 14.82 18.59 8.40
N LEU A 208 15.71 17.70 7.94
CA LEU A 208 15.43 16.76 6.86
C LEU A 208 14.48 15.61 7.23
N ALA A 209 14.36 15.30 8.52
CA ALA A 209 13.52 14.19 8.97
C ALA A 209 12.11 14.60 9.38
N VAL A 210 11.83 15.89 9.57
CA VAL A 210 10.63 16.36 10.30
C VAL A 210 9.72 17.27 9.46
N TRP A 211 10.21 17.80 8.34
CA TRP A 211 9.47 18.71 7.46
C TRP A 211 8.08 18.19 7.08
N HIS A 212 7.90 16.87 6.90
CA HIS A 212 6.62 16.27 6.53
C HIS A 212 5.62 16.23 7.68
N VAL A 213 6.09 16.12 8.93
CA VAL A 213 5.26 16.18 10.14
C VAL A 213 4.72 17.59 10.31
N TRP A 214 5.61 18.56 10.23
CA TRP A 214 5.28 19.99 10.29
C TRP A 214 4.30 20.36 9.17
N GLY A 215 4.65 20.01 7.93
CA GLY A 215 3.84 20.31 6.75
C GLY A 215 2.48 19.63 6.76
N ARG A 216 2.36 18.45 7.38
CA ARG A 216 1.05 17.79 7.52
C ARG A 216 0.14 18.59 8.44
N LEU A 217 0.57 19.00 9.63
CA LEU A 217 -0.27 19.81 10.51
C LEU A 217 -0.62 21.17 9.89
N GLU A 218 0.36 21.83 9.25
CA GLU A 218 0.17 23.11 8.58
C GLU A 218 -0.93 23.05 7.50
N LYS A 219 -0.89 22.06 6.60
CA LYS A 219 -1.94 21.86 5.58
C LYS A 219 -3.34 21.75 6.17
N HIS A 220 -3.48 21.03 7.28
CA HIS A 220 -4.78 20.83 7.92
C HIS A 220 -5.24 22.10 8.65
N ALA A 221 -4.31 22.86 9.23
CA ALA A 221 -4.61 24.16 9.82
C ALA A 221 -5.07 25.18 8.76
N ILE A 222 -4.43 25.22 7.59
CA ILE A 222 -4.86 26.07 6.48
C ILE A 222 -6.22 25.60 5.94
N THR A 223 -6.43 24.29 5.79
CA THR A 223 -7.72 23.74 5.36
C THR A 223 -8.84 24.16 6.34
N ALA A 224 -8.61 24.07 7.65
CA ALA A 224 -9.53 24.51 8.68
C ALA A 224 -9.82 26.02 8.58
N LEU A 225 -8.79 26.84 8.38
CA LEU A 225 -8.90 28.30 8.24
C LEU A 225 -9.72 28.70 7.00
N VAL A 226 -9.45 28.09 5.85
CA VAL A 226 -10.16 28.35 4.58
C VAL A 226 -11.64 27.97 4.71
N ARG A 227 -11.96 26.83 5.36
CA ARG A 227 -13.34 26.40 5.65
C ARG A 227 -14.06 27.37 6.59
N LYS A 228 -13.39 27.81 7.65
CA LYS A 228 -13.94 28.79 8.60
C LYS A 228 -14.26 30.12 7.95
N GLN A 229 -13.37 30.59 7.05
CA GLN A 229 -13.57 31.81 6.28
C GLN A 229 -14.66 31.67 5.19
N ARG A 230 -15.25 30.48 5.03
CA ARG A 230 -16.27 30.16 4.02
C ARG A 230 -15.83 30.49 2.59
N ILE A 231 -14.52 30.44 2.33
CA ILE A 231 -13.98 30.54 0.97
C ILE A 231 -14.49 29.33 0.16
N PHE A 232 -14.57 28.15 0.81
CA PHE A 232 -15.20 26.94 0.30
C PHE A 232 -15.91 26.18 1.43
N THR A 233 -16.99 25.47 1.11
CA THR A 233 -17.79 24.68 2.07
C THR A 233 -17.78 23.18 1.78
N ASP A 234 -17.22 22.78 0.64
CA ASP A 234 -17.11 21.38 0.25
C ASP A 234 -16.10 20.64 1.16
N ARG A 235 -16.54 19.51 1.74
CA ARG A 235 -15.71 18.68 2.63
C ARG A 235 -14.57 17.99 1.88
N ASN A 236 -14.69 17.82 0.57
CA ASN A 236 -13.70 17.13 -0.25
C ASN A 236 -12.61 18.09 -0.75
N MET A 237 -12.74 19.39 -0.46
CA MET A 237 -11.71 20.39 -0.73
C MET A 237 -10.70 20.43 0.43
N ILE A 238 -9.44 20.12 0.12
CA ILE A 238 -8.33 20.11 1.09
C ILE A 238 -7.08 20.78 0.53
N VAL A 239 -6.21 21.27 1.42
CA VAL A 239 -4.88 21.78 1.06
C VAL A 239 -3.88 20.64 1.06
N ILE A 240 -3.15 20.46 -0.04
CA ILE A 240 -2.15 19.38 -0.20
C ILE A 240 -0.70 19.85 -0.15
N GLY A 241 -0.44 21.15 -0.27
CA GLY A 241 0.88 21.75 -0.12
C GLY A 241 0.97 23.13 -0.76
N ARG A 242 1.84 24.04 -0.27
CA ARG A 242 2.08 25.37 -0.89
C ARG A 242 0.79 26.13 -1.26
N ASN A 243 -0.20 26.15 -0.35
CA ASN A 243 -1.53 26.73 -0.56
C ASN A 243 -2.29 26.17 -1.79
N VAL A 244 -1.96 24.97 -2.26
CA VAL A 244 -2.69 24.26 -3.30
C VAL A 244 -3.90 23.57 -2.70
N LEU A 245 -5.09 23.92 -3.20
CA LEU A 245 -6.33 23.20 -2.94
C LEU A 245 -6.59 22.17 -4.04
N VAL A 246 -7.12 21.02 -3.63
CA VAL A 246 -7.63 19.99 -4.54
C VAL A 246 -8.98 19.50 -4.04
N ASN A 247 -9.82 19.06 -4.98
CA ASN A 247 -11.03 18.31 -4.67
C ASN A 247 -10.68 16.82 -4.71
N LEU A 248 -10.77 16.11 -3.59
CA LEU A 248 -10.38 14.70 -3.49
C LEU A 248 -11.13 13.77 -4.46
N ASP A 249 -12.38 14.08 -4.84
CA ASP A 249 -13.16 13.24 -5.76
C ASP A 249 -12.73 13.42 -7.22
N ALA A 250 -12.24 14.61 -7.56
CA ALA A 250 -11.86 14.98 -8.92
C ALA A 250 -10.34 15.11 -9.12
N PHE A 251 -9.56 14.81 -8.09
CA PHE A 251 -8.12 14.96 -8.10
C PHE A 251 -7.44 13.73 -8.70
N GLU A 252 -6.63 13.95 -9.73
CA GLU A 252 -5.86 12.92 -10.40
C GLU A 252 -4.37 13.07 -10.05
N TYR A 253 -3.82 12.09 -9.34
CA TYR A 253 -2.39 12.07 -9.05
C TYR A 253 -1.67 11.28 -10.14
N ASP A 254 -0.65 11.89 -10.75
CA ASP A 254 0.20 11.20 -11.71
C ASP A 254 1.10 10.19 -10.98
N HIS A 255 0.72 8.92 -11.03
CA HIS A 255 1.46 7.82 -10.44
C HIS A 255 2.56 7.27 -11.36
N THR A 256 2.64 7.68 -12.62
CA THR A 256 3.49 7.03 -13.64
C THR A 256 4.99 7.10 -13.32
N TRP A 257 5.42 8.13 -12.61
CA TRP A 257 6.81 8.27 -12.16
C TRP A 257 7.11 7.48 -10.87
N LEU A 258 6.07 7.18 -10.08
CA LEU A 258 6.16 6.49 -8.80
C LEU A 258 6.01 4.98 -8.95
N THR A 259 5.20 4.51 -9.89
CA THR A 259 4.91 3.10 -10.10
C THR A 259 4.49 2.80 -11.54
N LYS A 260 4.68 1.56 -11.96
CA LYS A 260 4.25 1.04 -13.26
C LYS A 260 2.83 0.46 -13.26
N TYR A 261 2.20 0.38 -12.09
CA TYR A 261 0.86 -0.17 -11.92
C TYR A 261 -0.19 0.93 -12.00
N GLU A 262 -1.41 0.56 -12.39
CA GLU A 262 -2.52 1.52 -12.51
C GLU A 262 -2.88 2.12 -11.14
N PRO A 263 -3.30 3.39 -11.08
CA PRO A 263 -3.63 4.08 -9.82
C PRO A 263 -4.56 3.29 -8.89
N GLU A 264 -5.59 2.62 -9.43
CA GLU A 264 -6.56 1.85 -8.64
C GLU A 264 -5.92 0.63 -7.96
N GLN A 265 -4.82 0.10 -8.51
CA GLN A 265 -4.10 -1.04 -7.96
C GLN A 265 -3.19 -0.63 -6.79
N VAL A 266 -2.68 0.60 -6.82
CA VAL A 266 -1.68 1.08 -5.87
C VAL A 266 -2.21 2.08 -4.85
N GLU A 267 -3.48 2.45 -4.92
CA GLU A 267 -4.12 3.43 -4.04
C GLU A 267 -3.90 3.14 -2.55
N PHE A 268 -3.93 1.85 -2.17
CA PHE A 268 -3.63 1.43 -0.79
C PHE A 268 -2.24 1.87 -0.32
N PHE A 269 -1.25 1.82 -1.21
CA PHE A 269 0.16 2.11 -0.92
C PHE A 269 0.50 3.58 -1.05
N THR A 270 -0.05 4.26 -2.05
CA THR A 270 0.25 5.67 -2.35
C THR A 270 -0.39 6.63 -1.36
N GLY A 271 -1.47 6.20 -0.70
CA GLY A 271 -2.07 6.95 0.39
C GLY A 271 -2.72 8.27 -0.05
N VAL A 272 -3.11 8.42 -1.32
CA VAL A 272 -3.80 9.64 -1.80
C VAL A 272 -5.09 9.89 -0.99
N LYS A 273 -5.87 8.85 -0.69
CA LYS A 273 -7.04 8.96 0.22
C LYS A 273 -6.67 9.20 1.69
N SER A 274 -5.44 8.91 2.11
CA SER A 274 -4.96 9.20 3.47
C SER A 274 -4.77 10.71 3.73
N LEU A 275 -4.87 11.54 2.70
CA LEU A 275 -4.92 13.00 2.80
C LEU A 275 -6.18 13.51 3.54
N GLU A 276 -7.19 12.65 3.71
CA GLU A 276 -8.49 12.98 4.26
C GLU A 276 -8.53 12.87 5.80
N LEU A 277 -7.63 13.56 6.52
CA LEU A 277 -7.74 13.67 8.00
C LEU A 277 -8.82 14.68 8.39
N THR A 278 -10.06 14.39 7.99
CA THR A 278 -11.25 15.18 8.32
C THR A 278 -11.37 15.41 9.83
N GLU A 279 -11.07 14.40 10.66
CA GLU A 279 -11.04 14.54 12.13
C GLU A 279 -10.10 15.65 12.62
N VAL A 280 -8.92 15.79 11.99
CA VAL A 280 -7.94 16.84 12.34
C VAL A 280 -8.47 18.22 11.95
N VAL A 281 -9.03 18.33 10.74
CA VAL A 281 -9.60 19.60 10.26
C VAL A 281 -10.75 20.06 11.15
N ASP A 282 -11.69 19.16 11.45
CA ASP A 282 -12.85 19.46 12.29
C ASP A 282 -12.39 19.86 13.71
N SER A 283 -11.43 19.14 14.28
CA SER A 283 -10.85 19.50 15.59
C SER A 283 -10.15 20.85 15.59
N LEU A 284 -9.50 21.26 14.49
CA LEU A 284 -8.84 22.56 14.35
C LEU A 284 -9.86 23.70 14.14
N ILE A 285 -10.95 23.44 13.43
CA ILE A 285 -12.08 24.38 13.30
C ILE A 285 -12.69 24.65 14.68
N ASP A 286 -12.93 23.61 15.47
CA ASP A 286 -13.51 23.76 16.82
C ASP A 286 -12.54 24.41 17.82
N LEU A 287 -11.25 24.12 17.70
CA LEU A 287 -10.22 24.63 18.62
C LEU A 287 -9.94 26.13 18.39
N GLU A 288 -9.94 26.56 17.13
CA GLU A 288 -9.54 27.90 16.69
C GLU A 288 -8.21 28.34 17.33
N PRO A 289 -7.09 27.64 17.05
CA PRO A 289 -5.82 27.95 17.70
C PRO A 289 -5.35 29.36 17.34
N THR A 290 -4.81 30.08 18.32
CA THR A 290 -4.08 31.34 18.07
C THR A 290 -2.76 31.04 17.33
N PRO A 291 -2.12 32.04 16.71
CA PRO A 291 -0.81 31.81 16.07
C PRO A 291 0.23 31.20 17.03
N ILE A 292 0.21 31.59 18.31
CA ILE A 292 1.09 31.04 19.35
C ILE A 292 0.76 29.58 19.66
N GLU A 293 -0.53 29.25 19.80
CA GLU A 293 -0.98 27.87 20.05
C GLU A 293 -0.65 26.95 18.86
N LEU A 294 -0.91 27.40 17.63
CA LEU A 294 -0.59 26.64 16.43
C LEU A 294 0.92 26.42 16.29
N THR A 295 1.72 27.44 16.58
CA THR A 295 3.19 27.35 16.59
C THR A 295 3.67 26.32 17.62
N PHE A 296 3.08 26.33 18.82
CA PHE A 296 3.39 25.33 19.84
C PHE A 296 3.02 23.92 19.36
N MET A 297 1.83 23.75 18.76
CA MET A 297 1.40 22.45 18.22
C MET A 297 2.35 21.95 17.15
N LEU A 298 2.76 22.80 16.20
CA LEU A 298 3.74 22.49 15.15
C LEU A 298 5.08 22.07 15.76
N ALA A 299 5.63 22.86 16.67
CA ALA A 299 6.92 22.57 17.29
C ALA A 299 6.88 21.28 18.13
N GLN A 300 5.85 21.11 18.96
CA GLN A 300 5.68 19.93 19.81
C GLN A 300 5.55 18.66 18.96
N CYS A 301 4.71 18.68 17.92
CA CYS A 301 4.52 17.54 17.03
C CYS A 301 5.84 17.16 16.33
N SER A 302 6.56 18.18 15.82
CA SER A 302 7.84 18.03 15.13
C SER A 302 8.94 17.49 16.03
N PHE A 303 9.19 18.10 17.18
CA PHE A 303 10.28 17.71 18.08
C PHE A 303 10.00 16.41 18.82
N HIS A 304 8.74 16.14 19.18
CA HIS A 304 8.36 14.82 19.70
C HIS A 304 8.68 13.72 18.70
N TYR A 305 8.32 13.91 17.43
CA TYR A 305 8.62 12.95 16.38
C TYR A 305 10.13 12.76 16.17
N ALA A 306 10.89 13.86 16.10
CA ALA A 306 12.34 13.82 15.94
C ALA A 306 13.02 13.02 17.05
N GLY A 307 12.66 13.29 18.31
CA GLY A 307 13.18 12.56 19.46
C GLY A 307 12.85 11.07 19.42
N GLN A 308 11.61 10.71 19.07
CA GLN A 308 11.19 9.32 18.93
C GLN A 308 11.90 8.60 17.78
N ARG A 309 12.21 9.31 16.69
CA ARG A 309 12.88 8.75 15.52
C ARG A 309 14.36 8.46 15.75
N PHE A 310 15.09 9.41 16.32
CA PHE A 310 16.56 9.34 16.40
C PHE A 310 17.09 8.88 17.75
N GLN A 311 16.32 9.03 18.83
CA GLN A 311 16.75 8.68 20.19
C GLN A 311 18.04 9.43 20.59
N GLY A 312 18.73 8.99 21.65
CA GLY A 312 20.07 9.48 22.01
C GLY A 312 20.15 10.99 22.26
N GLU A 313 21.16 11.64 21.69
CA GLU A 313 21.40 13.08 21.89
C GLU A 313 20.32 13.96 21.21
N ILE A 314 19.76 13.54 20.08
CA ILE A 314 18.64 14.25 19.44
C ILE A 314 17.40 14.22 20.32
N LEU A 315 17.10 13.09 20.97
CA LEU A 315 16.00 13.01 21.94
C LEU A 315 16.19 14.02 23.08
N LYS A 316 17.37 14.03 23.72
CA LYS A 316 17.66 14.98 24.80
C LYS A 316 17.54 16.45 24.35
N ALA A 317 18.08 16.77 23.16
CA ALA A 317 18.01 18.10 22.60
C ALA A 317 16.55 18.52 22.33
N THR A 318 15.78 17.66 21.69
CA THR A 318 14.38 17.94 21.34
C THR A 318 13.47 17.99 22.57
N GLU A 319 13.74 17.24 23.64
CA GLU A 319 13.06 17.37 24.94
C GLU A 319 13.35 18.72 25.60
N LYS A 320 14.61 19.17 25.60
CA LYS A 320 14.98 20.49 26.11
C LYS A 320 14.26 21.60 25.34
N LEU A 321 14.24 21.53 24.01
CA LEU A 321 13.54 22.50 23.17
C LEU A 321 12.03 22.51 23.43
N GLN A 322 11.40 21.34 23.59
CA GLN A 322 9.98 21.24 23.95
C GLN A 322 9.68 21.83 25.33
N GLN A 323 10.56 21.63 26.31
CA GLN A 323 10.39 22.21 27.64
C GLN A 323 10.36 23.74 27.58
N ILE A 324 11.30 24.35 26.85
CA ILE A 324 11.37 25.81 26.67
C ILE A 324 10.07 26.35 26.05
N LEU A 325 9.57 25.70 25.01
CA LEU A 325 8.34 26.12 24.35
C LEU A 325 7.09 25.87 25.21
N SER A 326 7.11 24.85 26.08
CA SER A 326 6.03 24.59 27.04
C SER A 326 5.98 25.65 28.13
N ASP A 327 7.14 26.09 28.62
CA ASP A 327 7.24 27.17 29.61
C ASP A 327 6.78 28.50 28.99
N ASP A 328 7.16 28.78 27.74
CA ASP A 328 6.68 29.93 26.98
C ASP A 328 5.16 29.90 26.75
N LEU A 329 4.58 28.72 26.48
CA LEU A 329 3.13 28.56 26.34
C LEU A 329 2.41 28.79 27.67
N HIS A 330 2.97 28.31 28.78
CA HIS A 330 2.44 28.54 30.11
C HIS A 330 2.38 30.04 30.41
N ASP A 331 3.50 30.74 30.17
CA ASP A 331 3.59 32.18 30.31
C ASP A 331 2.58 32.90 29.42
N TYR A 332 2.38 32.43 28.18
CA TYR A 332 1.36 32.97 27.29
C TYR A 332 -0.05 32.91 27.89
N TYR A 333 -0.44 31.77 28.43
CA TYR A 333 -1.76 31.64 29.04
C TYR A 333 -1.90 32.42 30.35
N VAL A 334 -0.89 32.37 31.22
CA VAL A 334 -0.98 32.95 32.56
C VAL A 334 -0.78 34.46 32.54
N LYS A 335 0.23 34.95 31.82
CA LYS A 335 0.63 36.36 31.83
C LYS A 335 -0.09 37.19 30.77
N ASP A 336 -0.34 36.62 29.59
CA ASP A 336 -0.85 37.41 28.45
C ASP A 336 -2.36 37.30 28.28
N LEU A 337 -2.90 36.09 28.47
CA LEU A 337 -4.34 35.84 28.37
C LEU A 337 -5.04 35.90 29.73
N GLU A 338 -4.31 35.96 30.83
CA GLU A 338 -4.82 35.90 32.22
C GLU A 338 -5.74 34.67 32.45
N LYS A 339 -5.41 33.55 31.80
CA LYS A 339 -6.17 32.29 31.79
C LYS A 339 -5.33 31.14 32.33
N PRO A 340 -5.14 31.03 33.66
CA PRO A 340 -4.31 29.97 34.26
C PRO A 340 -4.93 28.57 34.13
N ARG A 341 -6.23 28.46 33.85
CA ARG A 341 -6.94 27.18 33.67
C ARG A 341 -7.06 26.81 32.19
N TYR A 342 -5.93 26.48 31.57
CA TYR A 342 -5.86 26.15 30.14
C TYR A 342 -5.63 24.65 29.84
N SER A 343 -5.60 23.79 30.85
CA SER A 343 -5.30 22.35 30.70
C SER A 343 -6.24 21.62 29.74
N GLU A 344 -7.53 21.95 29.74
CA GLU A 344 -8.50 21.39 28.79
C GLU A 344 -8.17 21.80 27.35
N ARG A 345 -7.76 23.05 27.15
CA ARG A 345 -7.36 23.56 25.82
C ARG A 345 -6.07 22.92 25.34
N LEU A 346 -5.10 22.72 26.23
CA LEU A 346 -3.88 21.96 25.96
C LEU A 346 -4.18 20.51 25.59
N ALA A 347 -5.10 19.85 26.29
CA ALA A 347 -5.51 18.49 25.96
C ALA A 347 -6.12 18.39 24.56
N LYS A 348 -6.91 19.39 24.13
CA LYS A 348 -7.45 19.47 22.75
C LYS A 348 -6.34 19.66 21.72
N MET A 349 -5.37 20.52 21.98
CA MET A 349 -4.18 20.68 21.12
C MET A 349 -3.41 19.36 20.97
N MET A 350 -3.16 18.67 22.08
CA MET A 350 -2.43 17.38 22.07
C MET A 350 -3.23 16.27 21.39
N LYS A 351 -4.57 16.27 21.48
CA LYS A 351 -5.41 15.34 20.72
C LYS A 351 -5.16 15.46 19.22
N VAL A 352 -5.11 16.67 18.69
CA VAL A 352 -4.81 16.93 17.27
C VAL A 352 -3.42 16.39 16.89
N ASN A 353 -2.39 16.73 17.67
CA ASN A 353 -1.03 16.25 17.41
C ASN A 353 -0.95 14.72 17.44
N ASN A 354 -1.62 14.07 18.39
CA ASN A 354 -1.64 12.62 18.50
C ASN A 354 -2.29 11.93 17.29
N ILE A 355 -3.35 12.52 16.71
CA ILE A 355 -3.97 12.00 15.48
C ILE A 355 -2.99 12.06 14.32
N ILE A 356 -2.26 13.17 14.17
CA ILE A 356 -1.23 13.33 13.12
C ILE A 356 -0.10 12.32 13.28
N GLN A 357 0.41 12.14 14.51
CA GLN A 357 1.45 11.16 14.83
C GLN A 357 1.00 9.73 14.53
N ARG A 358 -0.23 9.37 14.93
CA ARG A 358 -0.83 8.07 14.62
C ARG A 358 -0.85 7.83 13.12
N HIS A 359 -1.31 8.81 12.35
CA HIS A 359 -1.40 8.69 10.89
C HIS A 359 -0.03 8.50 10.22
N ILE A 360 1.01 9.20 10.68
CA ILE A 360 2.38 9.00 10.19
C ILE A 360 2.83 7.54 10.44
N ARG A 361 2.55 7.00 11.63
CA ARG A 361 2.89 5.61 11.99
C ARG A 361 2.11 4.58 11.16
N GLU A 362 0.87 4.88 10.78
CA GLU A 362 0.02 4.01 9.97
C GLU A 362 0.42 3.97 8.48
N ILE A 363 1.00 5.06 7.95
CA ILE A 363 1.49 5.12 6.56
C ILE A 363 2.81 4.35 6.39
N ARG A 364 3.73 4.44 7.38
CA ARG A 364 5.04 3.79 7.34
C ARG A 364 5.01 2.32 6.84
N PRO A 365 4.21 1.40 7.43
CA PRO A 365 4.20 0.01 6.99
C PRO A 365 3.71 -0.15 5.54
N ARG A 366 2.86 0.76 5.03
CA ARG A 366 2.39 0.70 3.65
C ARG A 366 3.53 1.03 2.68
N ALA A 367 4.30 2.07 2.96
CA ALA A 367 5.49 2.41 2.17
C ALA A 367 6.56 1.31 2.26
N ASP A 368 6.76 0.69 3.44
CA ASP A 368 7.68 -0.43 3.60
C ASP A 368 7.25 -1.66 2.77
N LEU A 369 5.96 -1.99 2.75
CA LEU A 369 5.43 -3.05 1.88
C LEU A 369 5.59 -2.70 0.41
N ALA A 370 5.30 -1.45 0.03
CA ALA A 370 5.44 -0.98 -1.36
C ALA A 370 6.88 -1.13 -1.87
N ARG A 371 7.86 -0.76 -1.04
CA ARG A 371 9.28 -0.95 -1.33
C ARG A 371 9.69 -2.42 -1.37
N THR A 372 9.17 -3.25 -0.45
CA THR A 372 9.51 -4.68 -0.35
C THR A 372 9.01 -5.49 -1.56
N PHE A 373 7.86 -5.12 -2.11
CA PHE A 373 7.24 -5.81 -3.24
C PHE A 373 7.52 -5.13 -4.60
N ASP A 374 8.47 -4.20 -4.66
CA ASP A 374 8.80 -3.42 -5.86
C ASP A 374 7.55 -2.79 -6.52
N ILE A 375 6.62 -2.32 -5.67
CA ILE A 375 5.45 -1.55 -6.11
C ILE A 375 5.88 -0.15 -6.52
N PHE A 376 6.77 0.46 -5.73
CA PHE A 376 7.35 1.74 -6.07
C PHE A 376 8.57 1.55 -6.97
N SER A 377 8.52 2.24 -8.11
CA SER A 377 9.57 2.33 -9.12
C SER A 377 10.38 3.63 -8.95
N VAL A 378 10.60 4.09 -7.71
CA VAL A 378 11.35 5.32 -7.42
C VAL A 378 12.51 5.04 -6.47
N GLU A 379 13.63 5.72 -6.68
CA GLU A 379 14.79 5.73 -5.78
C GLU A 379 15.21 7.17 -5.48
N PHE A 380 15.72 7.40 -4.28
CA PHE A 380 16.15 8.71 -3.81
C PHE A 380 17.64 8.68 -3.48
N SER A 381 18.35 9.77 -3.80
CA SER A 381 19.73 9.99 -3.32
C SER A 381 19.85 9.94 -1.79
N HIS A 382 18.83 10.40 -1.08
CA HIS A 382 18.75 10.51 0.39
C HIS A 382 17.44 9.88 0.89
N PRO A 383 17.34 8.54 0.91
CA PRO A 383 16.09 7.84 1.22
C PRO A 383 15.60 8.07 2.66
N GLU A 384 16.51 8.40 3.59
CA GLU A 384 16.18 8.71 4.97
C GLU A 384 15.25 9.93 5.11
N VAL A 385 15.34 10.90 4.19
CA VAL A 385 14.49 12.11 4.15
C VAL A 385 13.02 11.73 3.90
N PHE A 386 12.77 10.66 3.14
CA PHE A 386 11.45 10.24 2.71
C PHE A 386 10.88 9.05 3.48
N ARG A 387 11.67 8.39 4.34
CA ARG A 387 11.31 7.15 5.07
C ARG A 387 9.90 7.09 5.65
N ASP A 388 9.38 8.22 6.16
CA ASP A 388 8.11 8.30 6.88
C ASP A 388 7.07 9.21 6.20
N THR A 389 7.32 9.53 4.93
CA THR A 389 6.49 10.46 4.13
C THR A 389 5.38 9.76 3.37
N GLY A 390 5.52 8.44 3.14
CA GLY A 390 4.65 7.65 2.29
C GLY A 390 5.26 7.25 0.94
N PHE A 391 6.47 7.75 0.64
CA PHE A 391 7.26 7.41 -0.54
C PHE A 391 8.32 6.34 -0.26
#